data_AF-A0A8S3Z1G4-F1
#
_entry.id   AF-A0A8S3Z1G4-F1
#
_cell.length_a   1.000
_cell.length_b   1.000
_cell.length_c   1.000
_cell.angle_alpha   90.00
_cell.angle_beta   90.00
_cell.angle_gamma   90.00
#
_symmetry.space_group_name_H-M   'P 1'
#
loop_
_entity.id
_entity.type
_entity.pdbx_description
1 polymer ?
#
loop_
_entity_poly.entity_id
_entity_poly.type
_entity_poly.pdbx_seq_one_letter_code
_entity_poly.pdbx_strand_id
1 'polypeptide(L)'
;MDYFMFMLPTQNRTCFCYRSMFLENMLLLSSVLSLLCFSRMVSSTHRTHVLQGSQDSRIGSDKTRDETNHARPCCLPYRFQAIVASLPNFSDRRKAVARMSRDWNNRIQIHSSVLFDSGGQEQIIRQTFMDFKHMVQYEYTPGGSCHTSTLNYGMLEPCMPENASYLGQSYMGAYNNQMVVNTWNFQRTNLNRDLEITIVVTADKCVPVSEHITGKIGTGKAESMIFFTNVTEQVDNSVFEIPHTCFGVQPM
;
A
#
# COMPACT_ATOMS: atom_id res chain seq x y z
N MET A 1 -2.88 40.59 -23.01
CA MET A 1 -4.02 40.71 -22.06
C MET A 1 -3.45 40.42 -20.70
N ASP A 2 -2.86 41.47 -20.14
CA ASP A 2 -1.99 41.46 -18.98
C ASP A 2 -2.83 41.68 -17.72
N TYR A 3 -2.67 40.80 -16.73
CA TYR A 3 -3.13 41.05 -15.37
C TYR A 3 -1.92 41.37 -14.50
N PHE A 4 -1.76 42.67 -14.24
CA PHE A 4 -0.98 43.21 -13.13
C PHE A 4 -1.62 42.78 -11.80
N MET A 5 -0.85 42.16 -10.91
CA MET A 5 -1.24 42.01 -9.50
C MET A 5 -0.23 42.75 -8.62
N PHE A 6 -0.70 43.85 -8.02
CA PHE A 6 0.03 44.64 -7.04
C PHE A 6 0.10 43.91 -5.69
N MET A 7 1.29 43.88 -5.08
CA MET A 7 1.46 43.66 -3.65
C MET A 7 1.50 45.01 -2.93
N LEU A 8 0.74 45.16 -1.84
CA LEU A 8 1.08 46.07 -0.75
C LEU A 8 0.78 45.40 0.61
N PRO A 9 1.62 45.63 1.65
CA PRO A 9 1.47 45.07 2.98
C PRO A 9 0.82 46.08 3.96
N THR A 10 0.11 45.61 4.99
CA THR A 10 0.12 46.23 6.34
C THR A 10 -0.64 45.41 7.39
N GLN A 11 -0.08 45.41 8.59
CA GLN A 11 -0.61 44.96 9.88
C GLN A 11 -2.03 45.47 10.18
N ASN A 12 -2.90 44.65 10.81
CA ASN A 12 -3.25 44.83 12.23
C ASN A 12 -4.23 43.77 12.75
N ARG A 13 -4.14 43.57 14.07
CA ARG A 13 -4.90 42.67 14.93
C ARG A 13 -6.40 43.00 14.95
N THR A 14 -7.25 41.97 14.95
CA THR A 14 -8.52 41.95 15.70
C THR A 14 -8.93 40.52 16.02
N CYS A 15 -9.09 40.24 17.32
CA CYS A 15 -9.73 39.03 17.84
C CYS A 15 -11.23 39.06 17.48
N PHE A 16 -11.78 37.94 17.03
CA PHE A 16 -13.22 37.69 17.09
C PHE A 16 -13.49 36.51 18.02
N CYS A 17 -13.96 36.82 19.22
CA CYS A 17 -14.73 35.90 20.05
C CYS A 17 -16.13 35.78 19.44
N TYR A 18 -16.58 34.56 19.15
CA TYR A 18 -18.01 34.27 19.04
C TYR A 18 -18.37 33.24 20.10
N ARG A 19 -19.15 33.69 21.09
CA ARG A 19 -19.73 32.88 22.15
C ARG A 19 -21.24 33.13 22.14
N SER A 20 -21.98 32.02 22.08
CA SER A 20 -23.27 31.78 22.75
C SER A 20 -24.60 32.09 22.05
N MET A 21 -25.52 31.15 22.32
CA MET A 21 -26.99 31.25 22.40
C MET A 21 -27.77 31.05 21.10
N PHE A 22 -28.88 30.30 21.02
CA PHE A 22 -29.62 29.33 21.87
C PHE A 22 -30.89 28.98 21.03
N LEU A 23 -31.76 28.10 21.53
CA LEU A 23 -33.08 27.66 21.01
C LEU A 23 -33.04 26.60 19.90
N GLU A 24 -33.32 25.33 20.24
CA GLU A 24 -34.65 24.72 20.52
C GLU A 24 -35.32 24.22 19.24
N ASN A 25 -35.32 22.90 19.07
CA ASN A 25 -36.54 22.19 18.70
C ASN A 25 -36.43 20.73 19.17
N MET A 26 -37.25 20.44 20.17
CA MET A 26 -37.45 19.15 20.81
C MET A 26 -38.85 18.66 20.43
N LEU A 27 -39.02 17.33 20.43
CA LEU A 27 -40.27 16.54 20.50
C LEU A 27 -40.67 15.80 19.20
N LEU A 28 -40.45 14.48 19.21
CA LEU A 28 -41.47 13.42 19.43
C LEU A 28 -40.71 12.06 19.39
N LEU A 29 -40.46 11.35 20.50
CA LEU A 29 -41.33 10.35 21.17
C LEU A 29 -41.95 9.35 20.16
N SER A 30 -41.77 8.03 20.22
CA SER A 30 -41.83 7.18 21.41
C SER A 30 -41.52 5.69 21.11
N SER A 31 -41.05 4.97 22.15
CA SER A 31 -41.31 3.55 22.49
C SER A 31 -40.78 2.44 21.54
N VAL A 32 -40.19 1.32 21.99
CA VAL A 32 -40.59 0.43 23.07
C VAL A 32 -39.36 -0.30 23.66
N LEU A 33 -39.28 -0.25 24.99
CA LEU A 33 -38.48 -1.08 25.89
C LEU A 33 -39.10 -2.49 25.93
N SER A 34 -38.31 -3.58 25.85
CA SER A 34 -38.51 -4.87 26.55
C SER A 34 -37.64 -5.98 25.98
N LEU A 35 -36.68 -6.48 26.77
CA LEU A 35 -36.46 -7.91 27.09
C LEU A 35 -35.03 -8.13 27.59
N LEU A 36 -34.87 -8.05 28.91
CA LEU A 36 -33.83 -8.73 29.67
C LEU A 36 -34.42 -10.06 30.20
N CYS A 37 -33.51 -11.04 30.34
CA CYS A 37 -33.57 -12.25 31.16
C CYS A 37 -34.09 -13.58 30.57
N PHE A 38 -33.46 -14.65 31.08
CA PHE A 38 -33.58 -16.11 30.87
C PHE A 38 -32.69 -16.66 29.71
N SER A 39 -31.75 -17.60 29.90
CA SER A 39 -31.56 -18.60 30.96
C SER A 39 -30.11 -19.11 31.06
N ARG A 40 -29.80 -19.57 32.28
CA ARG A 40 -28.68 -20.40 32.72
C ARG A 40 -28.60 -21.77 32.03
N MET A 41 -27.37 -22.29 32.03
CA MET A 41 -26.94 -23.70 32.22
C MET A 41 -27.50 -24.80 31.31
N VAL A 42 -26.62 -25.35 30.48
CA VAL A 42 -26.45 -26.81 30.36
C VAL A 42 -24.96 -27.12 30.39
N SER A 43 -24.46 -27.56 31.55
CA SER A 43 -23.21 -28.32 31.65
C SER A 43 -23.59 -29.78 31.52
N SER A 44 -23.23 -30.41 30.40
CA SER A 44 -23.42 -31.84 30.17
C SER A 44 -22.09 -32.54 30.37
N THR A 45 -22.03 -33.30 31.45
CA THR A 45 -21.02 -34.30 31.77
C THR A 45 -21.17 -35.50 30.82
N HIS A 46 -20.21 -35.71 29.93
CA HIS A 46 -20.06 -37.00 29.25
C HIS A 46 -18.67 -37.61 29.40
N ARG A 47 -18.59 -38.50 30.39
CA ARG A 47 -18.08 -39.88 30.34
C ARG A 47 -16.75 -40.11 29.61
N THR A 48 -15.71 -40.22 30.43
CA THR A 48 -14.48 -40.99 30.21
C THR A 48 -14.80 -42.44 29.82
N HIS A 49 -14.34 -42.86 28.64
CA HIS A 49 -14.04 -44.26 28.36
C HIS A 49 -12.54 -44.40 28.15
N VAL A 50 -11.90 -44.99 29.16
CA VAL A 50 -10.55 -45.54 29.11
C VAL A 50 -10.63 -46.81 28.28
N LEU A 51 -9.92 -46.86 27.16
CA LEU A 51 -9.53 -48.10 26.50
C LEU A 51 -8.01 -48.16 26.46
N GLN A 52 -7.46 -48.98 27.35
CA GLN A 52 -6.09 -49.48 27.28
C GLN A 52 -5.95 -50.35 26.04
N GLY A 53 -5.00 -50.00 25.18
CA GLY A 53 -4.65 -50.76 23.98
C GLY A 53 -3.15 -50.71 23.76
N SER A 54 -2.49 -51.75 24.28
CA SER A 54 -1.22 -52.38 23.90
C SER A 54 -0.12 -51.57 23.20
N GLN A 55 1.04 -51.58 23.87
CA GLN A 55 2.38 -51.38 23.35
C GLN A 55 2.61 -52.13 22.02
N ASP A 56 3.25 -51.47 21.04
CA ASP A 56 4.40 -52.08 20.39
C ASP A 56 5.40 -51.04 19.89
N SER A 57 6.62 -51.20 20.40
CA SER A 57 7.73 -50.27 20.34
C SER A 57 8.61 -50.59 19.15
N ARG A 58 8.67 -49.72 18.14
CA ARG A 58 9.85 -49.57 17.27
C ARG A 58 10.18 -48.09 17.12
N ILE A 59 10.97 -47.63 18.08
CA ILE A 59 11.67 -46.36 18.08
C ILE A 59 12.75 -46.45 17.00
N GLY A 60 12.39 -46.12 15.76
CA GLY A 60 13.34 -45.56 14.83
C GLY A 60 13.48 -44.09 15.18
N SER A 61 14.64 -43.69 15.71
CA SER A 61 15.01 -42.27 15.84
C SER A 61 15.15 -41.68 14.44
N ASP A 62 14.02 -41.37 13.82
CA ASP A 62 13.96 -40.44 12.72
C ASP A 62 14.32 -39.08 13.30
N LYS A 63 15.48 -38.57 12.91
CA LYS A 63 15.88 -37.19 13.20
C LYS A 63 14.83 -36.33 12.53
N THR A 64 13.80 -35.91 13.28
CA THR A 64 13.04 -34.71 12.99
C THR A 64 14.06 -33.60 12.89
N ARG A 65 14.53 -33.39 11.66
CA ARG A 65 15.21 -32.17 11.26
C ARG A 65 14.28 -31.08 11.73
N ASP A 66 14.75 -30.34 12.71
CA ASP A 66 14.33 -28.99 12.99
C ASP A 66 14.67 -28.17 11.74
N GLU A 67 13.92 -28.42 10.66
CA GLU A 67 13.75 -27.47 9.56
C GLU A 67 12.89 -26.36 10.14
N THR A 68 13.47 -25.59 11.06
CA THR A 68 13.18 -24.17 11.13
C THR A 68 13.58 -23.63 9.76
N ASN A 69 12.65 -23.77 8.81
CA ASN A 69 12.74 -23.24 7.47
C ASN A 69 12.69 -21.73 7.64
N HIS A 70 13.82 -21.15 8.05
CA HIS A 70 13.97 -19.74 8.29
C HIS A 70 13.66 -19.09 6.96
N ALA A 71 12.51 -18.40 6.91
CA ALA A 71 12.14 -17.59 5.77
C ALA A 71 13.36 -16.74 5.40
N ARG A 72 13.70 -16.70 4.11
CA ARG A 72 14.83 -15.92 3.61
C ARG A 72 14.31 -14.67 2.92
N PRO A 73 15.01 -13.53 3.00
CA PRO A 73 14.73 -12.38 2.16
C PRO A 73 14.66 -12.80 0.70
N CYS A 74 13.65 -12.32 -0.02
CA CYS A 74 13.39 -12.63 -1.42
C CYS A 74 13.35 -11.35 -2.27
N CYS A 75 13.21 -11.52 -3.59
CA CYS A 75 13.09 -10.41 -4.53
C CYS A 75 11.67 -10.32 -5.10
N LEU A 76 11.15 -9.10 -5.14
CA LEU A 76 9.95 -8.79 -5.90
C LEU A 76 10.17 -9.13 -7.38
N PRO A 77 9.10 -9.40 -8.15
CA PRO A 77 9.22 -9.58 -9.59
C PRO A 77 9.94 -8.39 -10.23
N TYR A 78 10.99 -8.64 -11.01
CA TYR A 78 11.84 -7.58 -11.62
C TYR A 78 11.11 -6.70 -12.65
N ARG A 79 9.95 -7.15 -13.08
CA ARG A 79 9.07 -6.41 -13.98
C ARG A 79 7.64 -6.79 -13.63
N PHE A 80 6.81 -5.81 -13.28
CA PHE A 80 5.41 -6.05 -13.00
C PHE A 80 4.54 -4.81 -13.18
N GLN A 81 3.24 -5.06 -13.24
CA GLN A 81 2.20 -4.05 -13.11
C GLN A 81 1.26 -4.45 -11.98
N ALA A 82 0.73 -3.48 -11.25
CA ALA A 82 -0.22 -3.69 -10.17
C ALA A 82 -1.20 -2.53 -10.07
N ILE A 83 -2.36 -2.80 -9.47
CA ILE A 83 -3.25 -1.77 -8.92
C ILE A 83 -2.87 -1.55 -7.46
N VAL A 84 -2.51 -0.32 -7.14
CA VAL A 84 -2.08 0.15 -5.83
C VAL A 84 -3.19 0.99 -5.21
N ALA A 85 -3.74 0.48 -4.12
CA ALA A 85 -4.68 1.17 -3.27
C ALA A 85 -3.94 1.81 -2.09
N SER A 86 -4.28 3.06 -1.76
CA SER A 86 -3.77 3.73 -0.57
C SER A 86 -4.93 4.38 0.17
N LEU A 87 -4.98 4.25 1.50
CA LEU A 87 -6.11 4.72 2.31
C LEU A 87 -6.46 6.20 2.10
N PRO A 88 -5.50 7.15 1.99
CA PRO A 88 -5.80 8.56 1.75
C PRO A 88 -6.50 8.83 0.40
N ASN A 89 -6.45 7.88 -0.54
CA ASN A 89 -7.08 8.03 -1.85
C ASN A 89 -8.56 7.63 -1.87
N PHE A 90 -9.08 7.07 -0.78
CA PHE A 90 -10.48 6.71 -0.63
C PHE A 90 -11.18 7.68 0.34
N SER A 91 -12.01 8.56 -0.21
CA SER A 91 -12.90 9.45 0.54
C SER A 91 -14.26 9.51 -0.16
N ASP A 92 -15.26 10.10 0.49
CA ASP A 92 -16.61 10.25 -0.08
C ASP A 92 -16.61 10.92 -1.47
N ARG A 93 -15.59 11.75 -1.76
CA ARG A 93 -15.47 12.52 -3.01
C ARG A 93 -14.40 12.00 -3.97
N ARG A 94 -13.58 11.03 -3.55
CA ARG A 94 -12.47 10.52 -4.35
C ARG A 94 -12.36 9.02 -4.18
N LYS A 95 -12.63 8.30 -5.26
CA LYS A 95 -12.39 6.86 -5.38
C LYS A 95 -11.33 6.69 -6.45
N ALA A 96 -10.07 6.83 -6.04
CA ALA A 96 -8.93 6.75 -6.93
C ALA A 96 -8.04 5.58 -6.53
N VAL A 97 -7.55 4.87 -7.53
CA VAL A 97 -6.43 3.93 -7.37
C VAL A 97 -5.26 4.42 -8.20
N ALA A 98 -4.06 3.95 -7.88
CA ALA A 98 -2.93 4.11 -8.76
C ALA A 98 -2.70 2.80 -9.50
N ARG A 99 -2.41 2.85 -10.80
CA ARG A 99 -1.78 1.74 -11.51
C ARG A 99 -0.27 1.98 -11.47
N MET A 100 0.46 1.05 -10.88
CA MET A 100 1.92 1.07 -10.82
C MET A 100 2.47 0.08 -11.83
N SER A 101 3.39 0.53 -12.67
CA SER A 101 4.22 -0.36 -13.50
C SER A 101 5.67 -0.13 -13.13
N ARG A 102 6.44 -1.20 -12.99
CA ARG A 102 7.86 -1.11 -12.63
C ARG A 102 8.68 -2.09 -13.45
N ASP A 103 9.82 -1.62 -13.97
CA ASP A 103 10.81 -2.42 -14.68
C ASP A 103 12.20 -2.03 -14.16
N TRP A 104 12.81 -2.92 -13.38
CA TRP A 104 14.13 -2.69 -12.80
C TRP A 104 15.27 -2.84 -13.81
N ASN A 105 15.08 -3.61 -14.89
CA ASN A 105 16.10 -3.76 -15.93
C ASN A 105 16.27 -2.47 -16.71
N ASN A 106 15.16 -1.81 -17.04
CA ASN A 106 15.15 -0.51 -17.72
C ASN A 106 15.20 0.69 -16.75
N ARG A 107 15.14 0.43 -15.44
CA ARG A 107 15.10 1.42 -14.35
C ARG A 107 14.00 2.47 -14.53
N ILE A 108 12.79 2.01 -14.88
CA ILE A 108 11.62 2.87 -15.06
C ILE A 108 10.48 2.46 -14.11
N GLN A 109 9.79 3.45 -13.58
CA GLN A 109 8.59 3.27 -12.76
C GLN A 109 7.51 4.25 -13.20
N ILE A 110 6.27 3.79 -13.34
CA ILE A 110 5.16 4.61 -13.81
C ILE A 110 4.02 4.50 -12.82
N HIS A 111 3.52 5.64 -12.36
CA HIS A 111 2.32 5.76 -11.54
C HIS A 111 1.23 6.44 -12.34
N SER A 112 0.14 5.74 -12.63
CA SER A 112 -1.03 6.32 -13.28
C SER A 112 -2.16 6.46 -12.26
N SER A 113 -2.64 7.68 -12.02
CA SER A 113 -3.83 7.92 -11.21
C SER A 113 -5.08 7.60 -12.03
N VAL A 114 -5.88 6.65 -11.55
CA VAL A 114 -7.08 6.16 -12.20
C VAL A 114 -8.30 6.53 -11.37
N LEU A 115 -9.26 7.21 -11.99
CA LEU A 115 -10.60 7.42 -11.45
C LEU A 115 -11.56 6.42 -12.08
N PHE A 116 -12.59 6.05 -11.32
CA PHE A 116 -13.72 5.28 -11.82
C PHE A 116 -14.95 6.18 -11.87
N ASP A 117 -15.64 6.20 -13.01
CA ASP A 117 -16.91 6.90 -13.14
C ASP A 117 -18.06 6.11 -12.47
N SER A 118 -19.29 6.63 -12.53
CA SER A 118 -20.46 5.96 -11.95
C SER A 118 -20.84 4.65 -12.66
N GLY A 119 -20.35 4.42 -13.88
CA GLY A 119 -20.50 3.17 -14.62
C GLY A 119 -19.34 2.18 -14.40
N GLY A 120 -18.35 2.55 -13.58
CA GLY A 120 -17.15 1.75 -13.34
C GLY A 120 -16.11 1.82 -14.45
N GLN A 121 -16.24 2.75 -15.41
CA GLN A 121 -15.23 2.96 -16.44
C GLN A 121 -14.02 3.66 -15.87
N GLU A 122 -12.85 3.19 -16.28
CA GLU A 122 -11.57 3.74 -15.86
C GLU A 122 -11.20 4.98 -16.68
N GLN A 123 -10.77 6.03 -15.98
CA GLN A 123 -10.18 7.22 -16.58
C GLN A 123 -8.82 7.50 -15.96
N ILE A 124 -7.77 7.47 -16.77
CA ILE A 124 -6.44 7.94 -16.38
C ILE A 124 -6.48 9.47 -16.37
N ILE A 125 -6.24 10.08 -15.22
CA ILE A 125 -6.27 11.54 -15.07
C ILE A 125 -4.87 12.15 -14.97
N ARG A 126 -3.87 11.36 -14.59
CA ARG A 126 -2.46 11.79 -14.46
C ARG A 126 -1.56 10.59 -14.54
N GLN A 127 -0.40 10.75 -15.16
CA GLN A 127 0.66 9.76 -15.17
C GLN A 127 1.97 10.42 -14.74
N THR A 128 2.71 9.74 -13.89
CA THR A 128 4.06 10.12 -13.47
C THR A 128 5.01 9.02 -13.93
N PHE A 129 5.88 9.35 -14.87
CA PHE A 129 6.94 8.47 -15.36
C PHE A 129 8.23 8.85 -14.64
N MET A 130 8.89 7.90 -14.00
CA MET A 130 10.16 8.08 -13.31
C MET A 130 11.22 7.25 -14.02
N ASP A 131 12.08 7.93 -14.77
CA ASP A 131 13.22 7.35 -15.46
C ASP A 131 14.46 7.49 -14.56
N PHE A 132 14.78 6.44 -13.83
CA PHE A 132 15.92 6.41 -12.91
C PHE A 132 17.25 6.14 -13.64
N LYS A 133 17.23 5.84 -14.94
CA LYS A 133 18.46 5.76 -15.75
C LYS A 133 18.97 7.16 -16.06
N HIS A 134 18.06 8.07 -16.40
CA HIS A 134 18.39 9.47 -16.71
C HIS A 134 18.12 10.43 -15.54
N MET A 135 17.56 9.95 -14.43
CA MET A 135 17.19 10.72 -13.23
C MET A 135 16.19 11.85 -13.54
N VAL A 136 15.19 11.56 -14.37
CA VAL A 136 14.13 12.51 -14.78
C VAL A 136 12.75 11.95 -14.42
N GLN A 137 11.88 12.83 -13.96
CA GLN A 137 10.46 12.57 -13.76
C GLN A 137 9.65 13.36 -14.80
N TYR A 138 8.66 12.71 -15.39
CA TYR A 138 7.70 13.31 -16.31
C TYR A 138 6.31 13.24 -15.69
N GLU A 139 5.63 14.38 -15.59
CA GLU A 139 4.25 14.46 -15.16
C GLU A 139 3.39 14.79 -16.37
N TYR A 140 2.56 13.83 -16.77
CA TYR A 140 1.73 13.89 -17.96
C TYR A 140 0.25 13.86 -17.59
N THR A 141 -0.52 14.74 -18.21
CA THR A 141 -1.98 14.71 -18.18
C THR A 141 -2.46 14.32 -19.59
N PRO A 142 -3.28 13.26 -19.75
CA PRO A 142 -3.80 12.89 -21.06
C PRO A 142 -4.48 14.05 -21.78
N GLY A 143 -4.05 14.34 -23.02
CA GLY A 143 -4.51 15.49 -23.81
C GLY A 143 -3.97 16.87 -23.35
N GLY A 144 -3.13 16.91 -22.32
CA GLY A 144 -2.55 18.12 -21.74
C GLY A 144 -1.04 18.24 -21.93
N SER A 145 -0.42 19.15 -21.15
CA SER A 145 1.02 19.37 -21.13
C SER A 145 1.77 18.26 -20.38
N CYS A 146 3.05 18.10 -20.74
CA CYS A 146 3.99 17.31 -19.97
C CYS A 146 4.96 18.25 -19.23
N HIS A 147 5.14 18.01 -17.94
CA HIS A 147 6.10 18.75 -17.12
C HIS A 147 7.25 17.82 -16.73
N THR A 148 8.47 18.36 -16.71
CA THR A 148 9.67 17.59 -16.39
C THR A 148 10.31 18.14 -15.12
N SER A 149 10.87 17.25 -14.31
CA SER A 149 11.63 17.59 -13.12
C SER A 149 12.73 16.57 -12.87
N THR A 150 13.75 16.97 -12.12
CA THR A 150 14.86 16.08 -11.77
C THR A 150 14.47 15.16 -10.62
N LEU A 151 14.77 13.86 -10.74
CA LEU A 151 14.70 12.94 -9.62
C LEU A 151 15.91 13.14 -8.71
N ASN A 152 15.66 13.45 -7.44
CA ASN A 152 16.72 13.63 -6.44
C ASN A 152 16.92 12.39 -5.53
N TYR A 153 16.30 11.26 -5.86
CA TYR A 153 16.41 9.99 -5.16
C TYR A 153 16.50 8.82 -6.15
N GLY A 154 17.06 7.69 -5.71
CA GLY A 154 17.19 6.50 -6.55
C GLY A 154 15.95 5.61 -6.58
N MET A 155 15.92 4.66 -7.51
CA MET A 155 14.92 3.57 -7.54
C MET A 155 15.13 2.60 -6.37
N LEU A 156 14.06 2.20 -5.68
CA LEU A 156 14.15 1.17 -4.64
C LEU A 156 14.61 -0.16 -5.23
N GLU A 157 15.45 -0.90 -4.54
CA GLU A 157 15.96 -2.20 -4.99
C GLU A 157 14.84 -3.27 -4.97
N PRO A 158 14.82 -4.23 -5.92
CA PRO A 158 13.77 -5.24 -6.00
C PRO A 158 13.87 -6.31 -4.90
N CYS A 159 15.09 -6.56 -4.42
CA CYS A 159 15.38 -7.59 -3.42
C CYS A 159 15.39 -6.98 -2.04
N MET A 160 14.73 -7.62 -1.07
CA MET A 160 14.91 -7.30 0.35
C MET A 160 16.39 -7.42 0.73
N PRO A 161 16.91 -6.54 1.59
CA PRO A 161 18.32 -6.61 1.97
C PRO A 161 18.58 -7.81 2.88
N GLU A 162 19.82 -8.29 2.93
CA GLU A 162 20.20 -9.46 3.73
C GLU A 162 19.96 -9.25 5.24
N ASN A 163 20.01 -8.00 5.70
CA ASN A 163 19.73 -7.61 7.09
C ASN A 163 18.25 -7.38 7.37
N ALA A 164 17.34 -7.77 6.49
CA ALA A 164 15.91 -7.64 6.74
C ALA A 164 15.48 -8.52 7.91
N SER A 165 14.70 -7.93 8.81
CA SER A 165 14.12 -8.60 9.97
C SER A 165 12.83 -9.31 9.58
N TYR A 166 12.81 -10.63 9.75
CA TYR A 166 11.60 -11.41 9.56
C TYR A 166 10.65 -11.19 10.74
N LEU A 167 9.45 -10.69 10.47
CA LEU A 167 8.46 -10.41 11.51
C LEU A 167 7.49 -11.57 11.74
N GLY A 168 7.35 -12.47 10.75
CA GLY A 168 6.53 -13.67 10.89
C GLY A 168 5.76 -14.05 9.63
N GLN A 169 5.09 -15.19 9.72
CA GLN A 169 4.19 -15.71 8.68
C GLN A 169 2.75 -15.49 9.10
N SER A 170 1.89 -15.21 8.13
CA SER A 170 0.45 -15.20 8.30
C SER A 170 -0.21 -15.77 7.04
N TYR A 171 -1.54 -15.77 7.01
CA TYR A 171 -2.31 -16.09 5.83
C TYR A 171 -3.40 -15.06 5.60
N MET A 172 -3.74 -14.84 4.34
CA MET A 172 -4.90 -14.05 3.92
C MET A 172 -5.93 -14.96 3.25
N GLY A 173 -7.21 -14.76 3.58
CA GLY A 173 -8.30 -15.64 3.15
C GLY A 173 -8.80 -16.55 4.26
N ALA A 174 -9.63 -17.53 3.89
CA ALA A 174 -10.30 -18.42 4.85
C ALA A 174 -10.43 -19.84 4.29
N TYR A 175 -10.56 -20.81 5.21
CA TYR A 175 -10.71 -22.23 4.88
C TYR A 175 -9.59 -22.75 3.98
N ASN A 176 -9.94 -23.41 2.87
CA ASN A 176 -8.97 -24.00 1.94
C ASN A 176 -8.45 -22.98 0.90
N ASN A 177 -8.92 -21.74 0.93
CA ASN A 177 -8.52 -20.66 0.02
C ASN A 177 -7.72 -19.61 0.80
N GLN A 178 -6.51 -20.01 1.20
CA GLN A 178 -5.59 -19.17 1.96
C GLN A 178 -4.32 -18.91 1.15
N MET A 179 -3.90 -17.65 1.14
CA MET A 179 -2.61 -17.21 0.62
C MET A 179 -1.65 -17.01 1.78
N VAL A 180 -0.60 -17.82 1.85
CA VAL A 180 0.44 -17.68 2.87
C VAL A 180 1.32 -16.47 2.55
N VAL A 181 1.55 -15.61 3.54
CA VAL A 181 2.32 -14.37 3.40
C VAL A 181 3.40 -14.29 4.47
N ASN A 182 4.54 -13.71 4.09
CA ASN A 182 5.66 -13.43 4.97
C ASN A 182 5.79 -11.92 5.16
N THR A 183 6.02 -11.49 6.39
CA THR A 183 6.20 -10.08 6.74
C THR A 183 7.65 -9.79 7.08
N TRP A 184 8.19 -8.73 6.50
CA TRP A 184 9.58 -8.30 6.67
C TRP A 184 9.65 -6.82 6.99
N ASN A 185 10.67 -6.44 7.75
CA ASN A 185 10.98 -5.04 8.07
C ASN A 185 12.46 -4.75 7.83
N PHE A 186 12.77 -3.62 7.20
CA PHE A 186 14.14 -3.21 6.88
C PHE A 186 14.25 -1.72 6.55
N GLN A 187 15.48 -1.23 6.56
CA GLN A 187 15.81 0.15 6.21
C GLN A 187 16.48 0.29 4.85
N ARG A 188 16.26 1.45 4.21
CA ARG A 188 16.94 1.89 2.98
C ARG A 188 17.43 3.32 3.15
N THR A 189 18.71 3.46 3.42
CA THR A 189 19.38 4.75 3.71
C THR A 189 20.27 5.26 2.56
N ASN A 190 20.27 4.58 1.42
CA ASN A 190 21.08 4.90 0.26
C ASN A 190 20.32 5.73 -0.79
N LEU A 191 21.04 6.38 -1.71
CA LEU A 191 20.50 7.11 -2.85
C LEU A 191 19.49 8.21 -2.45
N ASN A 192 19.85 9.03 -1.47
CA ASN A 192 19.05 10.13 -0.90
C ASN A 192 17.67 9.68 -0.36
N ARG A 193 17.67 8.51 0.27
CA ARG A 193 16.51 7.96 0.97
C ARG A 193 16.92 7.65 2.40
N ASP A 194 15.96 7.77 3.30
CA ASP A 194 16.08 7.34 4.69
C ASP A 194 14.72 6.75 5.05
N LEU A 195 14.51 5.51 4.62
CA LEU A 195 13.21 4.83 4.69
C LEU A 195 13.25 3.64 5.61
N GLU A 196 12.21 3.51 6.43
CA GLU A 196 11.83 2.31 7.15
C GLU A 196 10.67 1.66 6.39
N ILE A 197 10.84 0.41 5.98
CA ILE A 197 9.88 -0.31 5.14
C ILE A 197 9.45 -1.59 5.85
N THR A 198 8.15 -1.74 6.04
CA THR A 198 7.52 -3.01 6.42
C THR A 198 6.72 -3.52 5.24
N ILE A 199 7.11 -4.66 4.69
CA ILE A 199 6.49 -5.26 3.50
C ILE A 199 5.91 -6.64 3.82
N VAL A 200 4.74 -6.92 3.25
CA VAL A 200 4.08 -8.22 3.26
C VAL A 200 4.13 -8.76 1.84
N VAL A 201 4.68 -9.95 1.67
CA VAL A 201 4.84 -10.63 0.38
C VAL A 201 4.29 -12.05 0.42
N THR A 202 3.91 -12.62 -0.72
CA THR A 202 3.54 -14.04 -0.76
C THR A 202 4.73 -14.92 -0.44
N ALA A 203 4.50 -15.99 0.32
CA ALA A 203 5.57 -16.85 0.81
C ALA A 203 6.25 -17.68 -0.31
N ASP A 204 5.55 -17.91 -1.42
CA ASP A 204 5.99 -18.76 -2.53
C ASP A 204 6.80 -18.01 -3.60
N LYS A 205 6.38 -16.78 -3.93
CA LYS A 205 6.87 -16.02 -5.10
C LYS A 205 7.31 -14.61 -4.79
N CYS A 206 7.25 -14.18 -3.53
CA CYS A 206 7.62 -12.81 -3.15
C CYS A 206 6.77 -11.73 -3.85
N VAL A 207 5.51 -12.04 -4.20
CA VAL A 207 4.62 -11.06 -4.82
C VAL A 207 4.19 -10.06 -3.74
N PRO A 208 4.30 -8.74 -3.98
CA PRO A 208 3.95 -7.76 -2.96
C PRO A 208 2.44 -7.77 -2.70
N VAL A 209 2.06 -7.70 -1.42
CA VAL A 209 0.67 -7.66 -0.97
C VAL A 209 0.36 -6.32 -0.32
N SER A 210 1.23 -5.87 0.58
CA SER A 210 1.14 -4.53 1.18
C SER A 210 2.51 -4.02 1.56
N GLU A 211 2.66 -2.70 1.58
CA GLU A 211 3.89 -2.03 1.99
C GLU A 211 3.53 -0.82 2.85
N HIS A 212 4.23 -0.68 3.97
CA HIS A 212 4.20 0.50 4.82
C HIS A 212 5.58 1.14 4.80
N ILE A 213 5.63 2.40 4.36
CA ILE A 213 6.87 3.17 4.21
C ILE A 213 6.78 4.39 5.11
N THR A 214 7.78 4.58 5.97
CA THR A 214 7.97 5.81 6.72
C THR A 214 9.38 6.35 6.53
N GLY A 215 9.57 7.66 6.71
CA GLY A 215 10.89 8.30 6.67
C GLY A 215 10.97 9.44 5.68
N LYS A 216 12.03 9.48 4.85
CA LYS A 216 12.31 10.58 3.91
C LYS A 216 12.76 10.08 2.54
N ILE A 217 12.26 10.74 1.49
CA ILE A 217 12.66 10.53 0.09
C ILE A 217 13.05 11.88 -0.48
N GLY A 218 14.33 12.06 -0.84
CA GLY A 218 14.87 13.37 -1.18
C GLY A 218 14.67 14.36 -0.03
N THR A 219 13.96 15.45 -0.28
CA THR A 219 13.60 16.46 0.74
C THR A 219 12.22 16.24 1.37
N GLY A 220 11.43 15.31 0.84
CA GLY A 220 10.06 15.04 1.28
C GLY A 220 10.01 14.03 2.43
N LYS A 221 9.00 14.18 3.31
CA LYS A 221 8.62 13.13 4.26
C LYS A 221 7.79 12.08 3.53
N ALA A 222 8.07 10.81 3.81
CA ALA A 222 7.28 9.67 3.35
C ALA A 222 6.54 9.07 4.55
N GLU A 223 5.23 8.93 4.42
CA GLU A 223 4.38 8.14 5.31
C GLU A 223 3.26 7.60 4.43
N SER A 224 3.31 6.30 4.14
CA SER A 224 2.36 5.69 3.22
C SER A 224 2.13 4.24 3.59
N MET A 225 0.85 3.84 3.57
CA MET A 225 0.44 2.46 3.55
C MET A 225 -0.25 2.19 2.22
N ILE A 226 0.25 1.20 1.50
CA ILE A 226 -0.27 0.80 0.19
C ILE A 226 -0.54 -0.70 0.14
N PHE A 227 -1.53 -1.07 -0.66
CA PHE A 227 -1.93 -2.44 -0.93
C PHE A 227 -1.81 -2.71 -2.42
N PHE A 228 -1.20 -3.83 -2.76
CA PHE A 228 -1.02 -4.26 -4.14
C PHE A 228 -2.08 -5.30 -4.48
N THR A 229 -2.73 -5.11 -5.62
CA THR A 229 -3.75 -6.01 -6.15
C THR A 229 -3.54 -6.16 -7.66
N ASN A 230 -4.06 -7.25 -8.23
CA ASN A 230 -3.93 -7.54 -9.65
C ASN A 230 -2.48 -7.42 -10.16
N VAL A 231 -1.54 -8.06 -9.44
CA VAL A 231 -0.12 -8.03 -9.80
C VAL A 231 0.13 -8.97 -10.98
N THR A 232 0.71 -8.47 -12.06
CA THR A 232 1.06 -9.23 -13.27
C THR A 232 2.52 -9.03 -13.62
N GLU A 233 3.25 -10.12 -13.86
CA GLU A 233 4.68 -10.07 -14.23
C GLU A 233 4.89 -9.93 -15.75
N GLN A 234 3.92 -10.42 -16.53
CA GLN A 234 3.92 -10.33 -17.99
C GLN A 234 3.35 -8.97 -18.42
N VAL A 235 4.22 -7.96 -18.47
CA VAL A 235 3.84 -6.59 -18.85
C VAL A 235 4.40 -6.26 -20.23
N ASP A 236 3.54 -5.81 -21.13
CA ASP A 236 3.92 -5.34 -22.47
C ASP A 236 4.89 -4.14 -22.42
N ASN A 237 5.74 -3.99 -23.43
CA ASN A 237 6.69 -2.87 -23.49
C ASN A 237 6.00 -1.51 -23.64
N SER A 238 4.86 -1.45 -24.32
CA SER A 238 4.09 -0.21 -24.53
C SER A 238 3.64 0.44 -23.22
N VAL A 239 3.48 -0.34 -22.15
CA VAL A 239 3.14 0.19 -20.81
C VAL A 239 4.25 1.10 -20.28
N PHE A 240 5.49 0.92 -20.73
CA PHE A 240 6.65 1.68 -20.30
C PHE A 240 7.05 2.80 -21.27
N GLU A 241 6.30 3.00 -22.36
CA GLU A 241 6.58 4.05 -23.31
C GLU A 241 6.19 5.43 -22.75
N ILE A 242 7.16 6.33 -22.69
CA ILE A 242 6.94 7.73 -22.32
C ILE A 242 6.37 8.46 -23.54
N PRO A 243 5.24 9.19 -23.41
CA PRO A 243 4.63 9.89 -24.52
C PRO A 243 5.61 10.83 -25.22
N HIS A 244 5.58 10.88 -26.56
CA HIS A 244 6.51 11.70 -27.32
C HIS A 244 6.44 13.19 -26.98
N THR A 245 5.29 13.67 -26.53
CA THR A 245 5.06 15.04 -26.06
C THR A 245 5.86 15.42 -24.80
N CYS A 246 6.43 14.43 -24.10
CA CYS A 246 7.32 14.64 -22.97
C CYS A 246 8.79 14.80 -23.36
N PHE A 247 9.17 14.48 -24.61
CA PHE A 247 10.54 14.69 -25.09
C PHE A 247 10.73 16.13 -25.59
N GLY A 248 11.85 16.76 -25.24
CA GLY A 248 12.18 18.14 -25.65
C GLY A 248 11.78 19.23 -24.65
N VAL A 249 11.16 18.86 -23.52
CA VAL A 249 10.89 19.79 -22.42
C VAL A 249 12.11 19.85 -21.50
N GLN A 250 12.81 21.00 -21.47
CA GLN A 250 13.94 21.19 -20.56
C GLN A 250 13.49 21.13 -19.09
N PRO A 251 14.27 20.52 -18.19
CA PRO A 251 13.98 20.55 -16.76
C PRO A 251 13.93 22.01 -16.29
N MET A 252 12.83 22.39 -15.62
CA MET A 252 12.72 23.69 -14.94
C MET A 252 13.47 23.69 -13.61
#